data_AF-A0A2U3DAY5-F1
#
_entry.id   AF-A0A2U3DAY5-F1
#
_cell.length_a   1.000
_cell.length_b   1.000
_cell.length_c   1.000
_cell.angle_alpha   90.00
_cell.angle_beta   90.00
_cell.angle_gamma   90.00
#
_symmetry.space_group_name_H-M   'P 1'
#
loop_
_entity.id
_entity.type
_entity.pdbx_description
1 polymer ?
#
loop_
_entity_poly.entity_id
_entity_poly.type
_entity_poly.pdbx_seq_one_letter_code
_entity_poly.pdbx_strand_id
1 'polypeptide(L)'
;MRRSERIVRLTRTLMNHPGEPLSLTEMADQLEAAKSSLSEDLAIIRDVMEEDGEGTLRTQMGASGGVLFEVDVAWTKAREFLERAILRLSQGDRILPGGYLYMSDVLAEPDVLRMAGKMFAKIFAPMAPDLVLTVETKGIPLTVMTAQYLHRPFVVARRDHRVTEGSSVSVNYVSGSDRRIQTMSLSKRSIKQGARVLIIDDFMKAGGTVKAMTGLMSEFDAVVVGTGVFMETAEPEEKLVSNYISLLTLTEVDESRHRVVIQPGSYLLGNPERLVPTVDEKPRDQTEFK
;
A
#
# COMPACT_ATOMS: atom_id res chain seq x y z
N MET A 1 -12.33 36.40 5.75
CA MET A 1 -12.83 35.40 4.76
C MET A 1 -14.20 34.87 5.16
N ARG A 2 -15.09 34.53 4.21
CA ARG A 2 -16.38 33.87 4.52
C ARG A 2 -16.16 32.42 4.94
N ARG A 3 -16.97 31.91 5.88
CA ARG A 3 -16.88 30.52 6.37
C ARG A 3 -16.98 29.49 5.23
N SER A 4 -17.92 29.67 4.31
CA SER A 4 -18.11 28.77 3.16
C SER A 4 -16.87 28.66 2.27
N GLU A 5 -16.22 29.79 1.98
CA GLU A 5 -14.97 29.81 1.21
C GLU A 5 -13.83 29.12 1.98
N ARG A 6 -13.74 29.35 3.29
CA ARG A 6 -12.73 28.76 4.15
C ARG A 6 -12.83 27.24 4.20
N ILE A 7 -14.05 26.71 4.35
CA ILE A 7 -14.31 25.26 4.31
C ILE A 7 -13.85 24.67 2.98
N VAL A 8 -14.23 25.27 1.84
CA VAL A 8 -13.81 24.77 0.51
C VAL A 8 -12.28 24.73 0.38
N ARG A 9 -11.58 25.77 0.86
CA ARG A 9 -10.12 25.83 0.83
C ARG A 9 -9.49 24.78 1.74
N LEU A 10 -9.99 24.62 2.97
CA LEU A 10 -9.53 23.61 3.93
C LEU A 10 -9.73 22.19 3.38
N THR A 11 -10.92 21.87 2.87
CA THR A 11 -11.22 20.58 2.25
C THR A 11 -10.22 20.27 1.12
N ARG A 12 -10.00 21.23 0.20
CA ARG A 12 -9.04 21.05 -0.89
C ARG A 12 -7.62 20.79 -0.37
N THR A 13 -7.17 21.55 0.64
CA THR A 13 -5.85 21.35 1.24
C THR A 13 -5.73 19.95 1.85
N LEU A 14 -6.68 19.54 2.68
CA LEU A 14 -6.66 18.22 3.31
C LEU A 14 -6.63 17.07 2.30
N MET A 15 -7.47 17.15 1.25
CA MET A 15 -7.54 16.12 0.21
C MET A 15 -6.29 16.05 -0.67
N ASN A 16 -5.55 17.15 -0.82
CA ASN A 16 -4.29 17.18 -1.58
C ASN A 16 -3.09 16.73 -0.75
N HIS A 17 -3.23 16.69 0.57
CA HIS A 17 -2.18 16.35 1.53
C HIS A 17 -2.61 15.19 2.46
N PRO A 18 -3.10 14.05 1.92
CA PRO A 18 -3.49 12.91 2.75
C PRO A 18 -2.25 12.31 3.43
N GLY A 19 -2.34 11.93 4.70
CA GLY A 19 -1.23 11.35 5.45
C GLY A 19 -0.16 12.36 5.90
N GLU A 20 -0.27 13.63 5.52
CA GLU A 20 0.64 14.71 5.93
C GLU A 20 0.12 15.43 7.18
N PRO A 21 0.91 15.55 8.25
CA PRO A 21 0.56 16.41 9.38
C PRO A 21 0.64 17.89 8.99
N LEU A 22 -0.49 18.61 9.05
CA LEU A 22 -0.57 20.03 8.73
C LEU A 22 -0.70 20.88 9.99
N SER A 23 0.02 22.00 10.06
CA SER A 23 0.00 22.93 11.18
C SER A 23 -1.30 23.74 11.20
N LEU A 24 -2.05 23.66 12.31
CA LEU A 24 -3.25 24.48 12.51
C LEU A 24 -2.92 25.97 12.55
N THR A 25 -1.74 26.32 13.06
CA THR A 25 -1.30 27.72 13.13
C THR A 25 -1.04 28.28 11.74
N GLU A 26 -0.29 27.56 10.91
CA GLU A 26 0.05 28.04 9.56
C GLU A 26 -1.20 28.16 8.69
N MET A 27 -2.13 27.20 8.79
CA MET A 27 -3.40 27.28 8.07
C MET A 27 -4.28 28.44 8.55
N ALA A 28 -4.31 28.72 9.87
CA ALA A 28 -5.07 29.83 10.43
C ALA A 28 -4.53 31.17 9.91
N ASP A 29 -3.21 31.33 9.87
CA ASP A 29 -2.53 32.52 9.38
C ASP A 29 -2.76 32.70 7.88
N GLN A 30 -2.61 31.64 7.07
CA GLN A 30 -2.86 31.67 5.62
C GLN A 30 -4.30 32.03 5.25
N LEU A 31 -5.27 31.67 6.09
CA LEU A 31 -6.69 31.92 5.86
C LEU A 31 -7.21 33.16 6.61
N GLU A 32 -6.31 33.90 7.29
CA GLU A 32 -6.62 35.06 8.12
C GLU A 32 -7.82 34.80 9.06
N ALA A 33 -7.76 33.70 9.79
CA ALA A 33 -8.87 33.23 10.63
C ALA A 33 -8.37 32.76 12.00
N ALA A 34 -9.22 32.89 13.03
CA ALA A 34 -8.90 32.40 14.36
C ALA A 34 -8.82 30.86 14.39
N LYS A 35 -7.90 30.32 15.21
CA LYS A 35 -7.74 28.86 15.39
C LYS A 35 -9.05 28.18 15.83
N SER A 36 -9.83 28.82 16.71
CA SER A 36 -11.15 28.30 17.13
C SER A 36 -12.12 28.15 15.95
N SER A 37 -12.18 29.16 15.07
CA SER A 37 -13.01 29.11 13.87
C SER A 37 -12.55 28.04 12.88
N LEU A 38 -11.23 27.82 12.74
CA LEU A 38 -10.70 26.71 11.94
C LEU A 38 -11.09 25.36 12.53
N SER A 39 -10.98 25.18 13.86
CA SER A 39 -11.36 23.93 14.52
C SER A 39 -12.83 23.58 14.31
N GLU A 40 -13.73 24.56 14.36
CA GLU A 40 -15.15 24.35 14.05
C GLU A 40 -15.38 23.93 12.60
N ASP A 41 -14.64 24.51 11.65
CA ASP A 41 -14.74 24.13 10.25
C ASP A 41 -14.16 22.74 9.97
N LEU A 42 -13.04 22.41 10.61
CA LEU A 42 -12.44 21.08 10.54
C LEU A 42 -13.34 20.01 11.14
N ALA A 43 -14.11 20.33 12.19
CA ALA A 43 -15.12 19.41 12.72
C ALA A 43 -16.20 19.12 11.68
N ILE A 44 -16.73 20.14 10.98
CA ILE A 44 -17.69 19.94 9.89
C ILE A 44 -17.09 19.08 8.78
N ILE A 45 -15.85 19.37 8.37
CA ILE A 45 -15.18 18.62 7.30
C ILE A 45 -14.98 17.16 7.72
N ARG A 46 -14.55 16.90 8.96
CA ARG A 46 -14.40 15.54 9.49
C ARG A 46 -15.72 14.80 9.41
N ASP A 47 -16.79 15.38 9.95
CA ASP A 47 -18.09 14.71 10.04
C ASP A 47 -18.62 14.33 8.64
N VAL A 48 -18.47 15.23 7.65
CA VAL A 48 -18.82 14.94 6.24
C VAL A 48 -17.94 13.85 5.63
N MET A 49 -16.62 13.90 5.85
CA MET A 49 -15.68 12.90 5.30
C MET A 49 -15.90 11.50 5.88
N GLU A 50 -16.27 11.43 7.16
CA GLU A 50 -16.60 10.18 7.86
C GLU A 50 -17.95 9.62 7.37
N GLU A 51 -18.96 10.48 7.21
CA GLU A 51 -20.28 10.10 6.67
C GLU A 51 -20.16 9.55 5.24
N ASP A 52 -19.37 10.21 4.39
CA ASP A 52 -19.09 9.75 3.02
C ASP A 52 -18.11 8.56 2.97
N GLY A 53 -17.46 8.23 4.08
CA GLY A 53 -16.46 7.17 4.18
C GLY A 53 -15.24 7.38 3.28
N GLU A 54 -14.80 8.64 3.16
CA GLU A 54 -13.62 9.07 2.42
C GLU A 54 -12.38 9.25 3.30
N GLY A 55 -12.57 9.45 4.61
CA GLY A 55 -11.50 9.64 5.57
C GLY A 55 -11.94 10.23 6.89
N THR A 56 -10.99 10.43 7.79
CA THR A 56 -11.18 11.13 9.05
C THR A 56 -10.08 12.17 9.26
N LEU A 57 -10.32 13.11 10.17
CA LEU A 57 -9.34 14.10 10.60
C LEU A 57 -8.92 13.81 12.03
N ARG A 58 -7.63 13.49 12.21
CA ARG A 58 -7.04 13.35 13.55
C ARG A 58 -6.32 14.62 13.95
N THR A 59 -6.68 15.12 15.13
CA THR A 59 -5.98 16.24 15.75
C THR A 59 -4.75 15.73 16.49
N GLN A 60 -3.63 16.43 16.29
CA GLN A 60 -2.38 16.16 17.00
C GLN A 60 -2.16 17.25 18.07
N MET A 61 -1.84 16.80 19.28
CA MET A 61 -1.57 17.65 20.43
C MET A 61 -0.15 18.23 20.32
N GLY A 62 0.01 19.54 20.57
CA GLY A 62 1.31 20.22 20.54
C GLY A 62 1.17 21.75 20.51
N ALA A 63 2.28 22.49 20.67
CA ALA A 63 2.29 23.95 20.78
C ALA A 63 1.71 24.67 19.53
N SER A 64 1.91 24.11 18.34
CA SER A 64 1.35 24.60 17.08
C SER A 64 -0.03 24.05 16.76
N GLY A 65 -0.42 22.92 17.37
CA GLY A 65 -1.59 22.11 16.98
C GLY A 65 -1.44 21.52 15.58
N GLY A 66 -1.86 20.27 15.37
CA GLY A 66 -1.80 19.64 14.05
C GLY A 66 -3.13 19.00 13.65
N VAL A 67 -3.37 18.90 12.35
CA VAL A 67 -4.42 18.05 11.78
C VAL A 67 -3.81 17.12 10.74
N LEU A 68 -4.24 15.86 10.75
CA LEU A 68 -3.86 14.84 9.81
C LEU A 68 -5.13 14.30 9.15
N PHE A 69 -5.18 14.33 7.82
CA PHE A 69 -6.23 13.64 7.07
C PHE A 69 -5.80 12.21 6.80
N GLU A 70 -6.51 11.26 7.42
CA GLU A 70 -6.32 9.83 7.19
C GLU A 70 -7.40 9.36 6.22
N VAL A 71 -6.98 8.80 5.08
CA VAL A 71 -7.93 8.28 4.10
C VAL A 71 -8.65 7.05 4.63
N ASP A 72 -9.92 6.94 4.27
CA ASP A 72 -10.74 5.78 4.54
C ASP A 72 -11.40 5.30 3.24
N VAL A 73 -11.86 4.05 3.28
CA VAL A 73 -12.67 3.44 2.23
C VAL A 73 -13.80 2.70 2.94
N ALA A 74 -15.02 3.23 2.80
CA ALA A 74 -16.23 2.56 3.25
C ALA A 74 -16.28 1.10 2.77
N TRP A 75 -16.72 0.21 3.64
CA TRP A 75 -16.77 -1.23 3.34
C TRP A 75 -17.59 -1.54 2.08
N THR A 76 -18.72 -0.85 1.90
CA THR A 76 -19.58 -0.97 0.72
C THR A 76 -18.84 -0.57 -0.55
N LYS A 77 -18.17 0.59 -0.56
CA LYS A 77 -17.34 1.05 -1.70
C LYS A 77 -16.21 0.09 -2.02
N ALA A 78 -15.51 -0.43 -1.01
CA ALA A 78 -14.44 -1.43 -1.17
C ALA A 78 -15.00 -2.72 -1.80
N ARG A 79 -16.13 -3.21 -1.31
CA ARG A 79 -16.79 -4.42 -1.82
C ARG A 79 -17.24 -4.23 -3.27
N GLU A 80 -17.92 -3.14 -3.59
CA GLU A 80 -18.37 -2.83 -4.96
C GLU A 80 -17.19 -2.70 -5.94
N PHE A 81 -16.07 -2.13 -5.49
CA PHE A 81 -14.84 -2.09 -6.27
C PHE A 81 -14.32 -3.49 -6.57
N LEU A 82 -14.21 -4.36 -5.56
CA LEU A 82 -13.71 -5.72 -5.73
C LEU A 82 -14.65 -6.57 -6.59
N GLU A 83 -15.96 -6.48 -6.41
CA GLU A 83 -16.95 -7.19 -7.24
C GLU A 83 -16.83 -6.78 -8.72
N ARG A 84 -16.66 -5.48 -9.02
CA ARG A 84 -16.41 -5.01 -10.39
C ARG A 84 -15.07 -5.51 -10.94
N ALA A 85 -14.01 -5.50 -10.13
CA ALA A 85 -12.71 -6.01 -10.54
C ALA A 85 -12.79 -7.52 -10.85
N ILE A 86 -13.47 -8.31 -10.00
CA ILE A 86 -13.70 -9.74 -10.19
C ILE A 86 -14.44 -10.00 -11.51
N LEU A 87 -15.55 -9.30 -11.75
CA LEU A 87 -16.34 -9.47 -12.98
C LEU A 87 -15.48 -9.24 -14.23
N ARG A 88 -14.65 -8.20 -14.20
CA ARG A 88 -13.77 -7.85 -15.32
C ARG A 88 -12.60 -8.81 -15.49
N LEU A 89 -11.96 -9.22 -14.40
CA LEU A 89 -10.77 -10.07 -14.45
C LEU A 89 -11.12 -11.55 -14.67
N SER A 90 -12.35 -11.96 -14.40
CA SER A 90 -12.82 -13.34 -14.63
C SER A 90 -13.17 -13.64 -16.09
N GLN A 91 -12.93 -12.71 -17.03
CA GLN A 91 -13.16 -12.93 -18.46
C GLN A 91 -12.11 -13.89 -19.03
N GLY A 92 -12.57 -14.92 -19.75
CA GLY A 92 -11.73 -16.04 -20.21
C GLY A 92 -10.68 -15.69 -21.27
N ASP A 93 -10.83 -14.55 -21.95
CA ASP A 93 -9.88 -14.00 -22.92
C ASP A 93 -8.62 -13.40 -22.28
N ARG A 94 -8.61 -13.26 -20.95
CA ARG A 94 -7.47 -12.76 -20.18
C ARG A 94 -6.45 -13.84 -19.83
N ILE A 95 -6.74 -15.10 -20.08
CA ILE A 95 -5.84 -16.21 -19.72
C ILE A 95 -4.56 -16.12 -20.55
N LEU A 96 -3.41 -16.20 -19.87
CA LEU A 96 -2.08 -16.22 -20.45
C LEU A 96 -1.40 -17.56 -20.15
N PRO A 97 -0.47 -18.02 -20.99
CA PRO A 97 0.22 -19.31 -20.81
C PRO A 97 0.88 -19.44 -19.44
N GLY A 98 0.68 -20.57 -18.77
CA GLY A 98 1.29 -20.85 -17.47
C GLY A 98 0.41 -20.47 -16.28
N GLY A 99 -0.90 -20.31 -16.52
CA GLY A 99 -1.89 -19.94 -15.51
C GLY A 99 -1.78 -18.49 -15.05
N TYR A 100 -1.28 -17.59 -15.90
CA TYR A 100 -1.29 -16.14 -15.62
C TYR A 100 -2.55 -15.49 -16.16
N LEU A 101 -2.83 -14.29 -15.66
CA LEU A 101 -3.96 -13.48 -16.10
C LEU A 101 -3.46 -12.13 -16.61
N TYR A 102 -4.02 -11.67 -17.72
CA TYR A 102 -3.78 -10.33 -18.23
C TYR A 102 -4.57 -9.30 -17.41
N MET A 103 -3.85 -8.58 -16.55
CA MET A 103 -4.39 -7.54 -15.66
C MET A 103 -3.95 -6.12 -16.04
N SER A 104 -3.10 -5.97 -17.07
CA SER A 104 -2.38 -4.72 -17.32
C SER A 104 -3.29 -3.56 -17.69
N ASP A 105 -4.40 -3.83 -18.40
CA ASP A 105 -5.42 -2.83 -18.74
C ASP A 105 -6.17 -2.34 -17.48
N VAL A 106 -6.53 -3.27 -16.59
CA VAL A 106 -7.19 -2.95 -15.32
C VAL A 106 -6.27 -2.12 -14.42
N LEU A 107 -4.99 -2.51 -14.32
CA LEU A 107 -3.98 -1.78 -13.54
C LEU A 107 -3.44 -0.52 -14.22
N ALA A 108 -3.86 -0.23 -15.46
CA ALA A 108 -3.57 1.04 -16.11
C ALA A 108 -4.65 2.10 -15.84
N GLU A 109 -5.80 1.71 -15.27
CA GLU A 109 -6.90 2.63 -15.01
C GLU A 109 -6.67 3.48 -13.76
N PRO A 110 -6.72 4.82 -13.86
CA PRO A 110 -6.51 5.70 -12.72
C PRO A 110 -7.45 5.43 -11.55
N ASP A 111 -8.71 5.12 -11.81
CA ASP A 111 -9.70 4.90 -10.74
C ASP A 111 -9.51 3.57 -10.02
N VAL A 112 -9.03 2.55 -10.73
CA VAL A 112 -8.62 1.27 -10.11
C VAL A 112 -7.42 1.49 -9.20
N LEU A 113 -6.39 2.16 -9.72
CA LEU A 113 -5.17 2.47 -8.95
C LEU A 113 -5.46 3.37 -7.76
N ARG A 114 -6.34 4.36 -7.92
CA ARG A 114 -6.77 5.27 -6.86
C ARG A 114 -7.46 4.52 -5.73
N MET A 115 -8.42 3.65 -6.06
CA MET A 115 -9.16 2.89 -5.06
C MET A 115 -8.27 1.86 -4.35
N ALA A 116 -7.52 1.05 -5.11
CA ALA A 116 -6.59 0.08 -4.53
C ALA A 116 -5.50 0.75 -3.68
N GLY A 117 -4.97 1.89 -4.14
CA GLY A 117 -4.02 2.71 -3.39
C GLY A 117 -4.59 3.21 -2.05
N LYS A 118 -5.83 3.74 -2.05
CA LYS A 118 -6.54 4.14 -0.81
C LYS A 118 -6.75 2.96 0.13
N MET A 119 -7.18 1.80 -0.38
CA MET A 119 -7.39 0.60 0.42
C MET A 119 -6.10 0.14 1.13
N PHE A 120 -4.98 0.12 0.40
CA PHE A 120 -3.68 -0.19 1.02
C PHE A 120 -3.21 0.90 1.99
N ALA A 121 -3.39 2.17 1.66
CA ALA A 121 -3.01 3.24 2.58
C ALA A 121 -3.80 3.16 3.89
N LYS A 122 -5.12 2.96 3.82
CA LYS A 122 -5.99 2.75 5.00
C LYS A 122 -5.47 1.63 5.89
N ILE A 123 -5.23 0.44 5.33
CA ILE A 123 -4.89 -0.75 6.13
C ILE A 123 -3.47 -0.70 6.70
N PHE A 124 -2.54 -0.05 5.99
CA PHE A 124 -1.13 0.01 6.39
C PHE A 124 -0.74 1.32 7.10
N ALA A 125 -1.59 2.35 7.13
CA ALA A 125 -1.33 3.59 7.86
C ALA A 125 -0.99 3.36 9.35
N PRO A 126 -1.68 2.47 10.10
CA PRO A 126 -1.32 2.19 11.49
C PRO A 126 0.08 1.59 11.67
N MET A 127 0.61 0.96 10.62
CA MET A 127 1.96 0.40 10.63
C MET A 127 3.04 1.47 10.42
N ALA A 128 2.67 2.73 10.17
CA ALA A 128 3.59 3.86 10.02
C ALA A 128 4.85 3.53 9.18
N PRO A 129 4.70 3.12 7.91
CA PRO A 129 5.84 2.91 7.04
C PRO A 129 6.57 4.24 6.77
N ASP A 130 7.89 4.18 6.66
CA ASP A 130 8.73 5.32 6.26
C ASP A 130 8.78 5.47 4.74
N LEU A 131 8.67 4.35 4.02
CA LEU A 131 8.64 4.30 2.55
C LEU A 131 7.85 3.11 2.04
N VAL A 132 7.44 3.18 0.77
CA VAL A 132 6.81 2.09 0.04
C VAL A 132 7.78 1.51 -1.01
N LEU A 133 7.96 0.20 -1.04
CA LEU A 133 8.84 -0.51 -1.96
C LEU A 133 8.04 -1.36 -2.95
N THR A 134 8.50 -1.41 -4.18
CA THR A 134 8.08 -2.42 -5.16
C THR A 134 9.26 -2.85 -6.02
N VAL A 135 9.05 -3.84 -6.88
CA VAL A 135 9.98 -4.19 -7.95
C VAL A 135 9.38 -3.78 -9.30
N GLU A 136 10.23 -3.41 -10.25
CA GLU A 136 9.74 -3.10 -11.58
C GLU A 136 9.06 -4.33 -12.25
N THR A 137 8.05 -4.14 -13.10
CA THR A 137 7.51 -2.84 -13.59
C THR A 137 6.04 -2.62 -13.22
N LYS A 138 5.25 -3.69 -13.18
CA LYS A 138 3.77 -3.62 -13.15
C LYS A 138 3.22 -3.12 -11.81
N GLY A 139 3.89 -3.38 -10.69
CA GLY A 139 3.51 -2.87 -9.37
C GLY A 139 3.75 -1.36 -9.16
N ILE A 140 4.49 -0.67 -10.03
CA ILE A 140 4.88 0.73 -9.84
C ILE A 140 3.67 1.68 -9.70
N PRO A 141 2.68 1.69 -10.61
CA PRO A 141 1.57 2.64 -10.52
C PRO A 141 0.76 2.50 -9.23
N LEU A 142 0.57 1.25 -8.78
CA LEU A 142 -0.13 0.94 -7.53
C LEU A 142 0.67 1.44 -6.32
N THR A 143 1.98 1.19 -6.32
CA THR A 143 2.91 1.66 -5.29
C THR A 143 2.89 3.19 -5.18
N VAL A 144 2.90 3.90 -6.31
CA VAL A 144 2.83 5.37 -6.34
C VAL A 144 1.54 5.86 -5.69
N MET A 145 0.39 5.27 -6.01
CA MET A 145 -0.88 5.68 -5.41
C MET A 145 -0.93 5.38 -3.92
N THR A 146 -0.47 4.22 -3.47
CA THR A 146 -0.39 3.89 -2.03
C THR A 146 0.53 4.88 -1.29
N ALA A 147 1.70 5.16 -1.85
CA ALA A 147 2.66 6.09 -1.27
C ALA A 147 2.13 7.53 -1.19
N GLN A 148 1.39 7.96 -2.22
CA GLN A 148 0.72 9.26 -2.25
C GLN A 148 -0.26 9.41 -1.07
N TYR A 149 -1.11 8.42 -0.81
CA TYR A 149 -2.09 8.48 0.28
C TYR A 149 -1.50 8.32 1.68
N LEU A 150 -0.34 7.67 1.79
CA LEU A 150 0.41 7.58 3.04
C LEU A 150 1.30 8.79 3.31
N HIS A 151 1.44 9.71 2.34
CA HIS A 151 2.45 10.76 2.31
C HIS A 151 3.87 10.22 2.55
N ARG A 152 4.25 9.17 1.85
CA ARG A 152 5.59 8.55 1.97
C ARG A 152 6.32 8.51 0.63
N PRO A 153 7.66 8.61 0.64
CA PRO A 153 8.43 8.31 -0.55
C PRO A 153 8.22 6.85 -0.97
N PHE A 154 8.44 6.57 -2.25
CA PHE A 154 8.48 5.21 -2.77
C PHE A 154 9.82 4.91 -3.44
N VAL A 155 10.15 3.62 -3.47
CA VAL A 155 11.39 3.09 -4.03
C VAL A 155 11.06 1.91 -4.96
N VAL A 156 11.79 1.80 -6.06
CA VAL A 156 11.61 0.72 -7.05
C VAL A 156 12.91 -0.07 -7.16
N ALA A 157 12.87 -1.33 -6.76
CA ALA A 157 13.94 -2.29 -7.01
C ALA A 157 14.01 -2.63 -8.50
N ARG A 158 15.23 -2.73 -9.03
CA ARG A 158 15.52 -2.97 -10.45
C ARG A 158 15.92 -4.41 -10.68
N ARG A 159 15.50 -5.01 -11.79
CA ARG A 159 15.91 -6.37 -12.19
C ARG A 159 17.30 -6.38 -12.82
N ASP A 160 17.71 -5.25 -13.39
CA ASP A 160 19.03 -5.06 -13.99
C ASP A 160 19.82 -3.98 -13.26
N HIS A 161 21.13 -4.20 -13.09
CA HIS A 161 22.03 -3.19 -12.54
C HIS A 161 22.26 -2.06 -13.54
N ARG A 162 22.06 -0.81 -13.13
CA ARG A 162 22.40 0.37 -13.92
C ARG A 162 23.52 1.16 -13.27
N VAL A 163 24.59 1.41 -14.03
CA VAL A 163 25.79 2.16 -13.58
C VAL A 163 25.42 3.54 -13.01
N THR A 164 24.35 4.16 -13.50
CA THR A 164 23.84 5.47 -13.05
C THR A 164 23.38 5.48 -11.60
N GLU A 165 23.11 4.32 -10.98
CA GLU A 165 22.64 4.21 -9.60
C GLU A 165 23.77 4.11 -8.57
N GLY A 166 25.03 4.04 -9.00
CA GLY A 166 26.20 3.96 -8.10
C GLY A 166 26.25 2.64 -7.34
N SER A 167 26.75 2.65 -6.09
CA SER A 167 26.85 1.43 -5.28
C SER A 167 25.47 0.85 -4.97
N SER A 168 25.27 -0.42 -5.30
CA SER A 168 24.02 -1.15 -5.10
C SER A 168 24.22 -2.40 -4.25
N VAL A 169 23.12 -2.84 -3.66
CA VAL A 169 22.95 -4.18 -3.10
C VAL A 169 22.12 -4.99 -4.09
N SER A 170 22.45 -6.27 -4.25
CA SER A 170 21.75 -7.18 -5.15
C SER A 170 21.43 -8.49 -4.45
N VAL A 171 20.24 -9.03 -4.71
CA VAL A 171 19.83 -10.37 -4.26
C VAL A 171 19.33 -11.20 -5.43
N ASN A 172 19.58 -12.51 -5.38
CA ASN A 172 19.10 -13.46 -6.36
C ASN A 172 17.88 -14.20 -5.80
N TYR A 173 16.89 -14.46 -6.65
CA TYR A 173 15.67 -15.15 -6.26
C TYR A 173 15.06 -15.93 -7.42
N VAL A 174 14.22 -16.90 -7.10
CA VAL A 174 13.46 -17.64 -8.10
C VAL A 174 12.11 -16.96 -8.28
N SER A 175 11.89 -16.40 -9.48
CA SER A 175 10.58 -15.85 -9.81
C SER A 175 9.57 -16.96 -10.00
N GLY A 176 8.41 -16.82 -9.36
CA GLY A 176 7.29 -17.74 -9.56
C GLY A 176 6.76 -17.74 -11.00
N SER A 177 7.05 -16.67 -11.75
CA SER A 177 6.64 -16.49 -13.14
C SER A 177 7.42 -17.38 -14.11
N ASP A 178 8.75 -17.31 -14.03
CA ASP A 178 9.64 -17.86 -15.05
C ASP A 178 10.41 -19.11 -14.59
N ARG A 179 10.32 -19.48 -13.29
CA ARG A 179 11.14 -20.53 -12.64
C ARG A 179 12.66 -20.38 -12.91
N ARG A 180 13.09 -19.17 -13.26
CA ARG A 180 14.48 -18.78 -13.49
C ARG A 180 14.98 -17.96 -12.31
N ILE A 181 16.29 -18.03 -12.09
CA ILE A 181 16.97 -17.14 -11.18
C ILE A 181 16.92 -15.73 -11.79
N GLN A 182 16.31 -14.80 -11.07
CA GLN A 182 16.31 -13.38 -11.35
C GLN A 182 17.14 -12.68 -10.29
N THR A 183 17.72 -11.54 -10.65
CA THR A 183 18.40 -10.65 -9.70
C THR A 183 17.49 -9.45 -9.49
N MET A 184 17.45 -8.92 -8.27
CA MET A 184 16.95 -7.57 -8.02
C MET A 184 18.02 -6.77 -7.30
N SER A 185 18.10 -5.49 -7.59
CA SER A 185 19.10 -4.60 -7.03
C SER A 185 18.52 -3.24 -6.65
N LEU A 186 19.16 -2.60 -5.68
CA LEU A 186 18.78 -1.28 -5.21
C LEU A 186 20.01 -0.49 -4.77
N SER A 187 20.03 0.81 -5.04
CA SER A 187 21.11 1.70 -4.61
C SER A 187 21.20 1.81 -3.09
N LYS A 188 22.42 1.79 -2.54
CA LYS A 188 22.68 1.93 -1.08
C LYS A 188 22.12 3.23 -0.47
N ARG A 189 21.91 4.24 -1.30
CA ARG A 189 21.39 5.57 -0.93
C ARG A 189 19.86 5.67 -0.98
N SER A 190 19.18 4.62 -1.45
CA SER A 190 17.71 4.63 -1.58
C SER A 190 16.97 4.39 -0.28
N ILE A 191 17.60 3.73 0.70
CA ILE A 191 16.97 3.30 1.94
C ILE A 191 17.87 3.65 3.12
N LYS A 192 17.28 4.26 4.15
CA LYS A 192 17.96 4.53 5.41
C LYS A 192 18.00 3.27 6.27
N GLN A 193 19.07 3.11 7.03
CA GLN A 193 19.19 2.04 8.02
C GLN A 193 18.02 2.10 9.01
N GLY A 194 17.42 0.94 9.34
CA GLY A 194 16.29 0.86 10.27
C GLY A 194 14.94 1.31 9.70
N ALA A 195 14.86 1.67 8.42
CA ALA A 195 13.62 2.16 7.83
C ALA A 195 12.51 1.11 7.87
N ARG A 196 11.28 1.57 8.12
CA ARG A 196 10.05 0.77 8.06
C ARG A 196 9.53 0.76 6.62
N VAL A 197 9.45 -0.42 6.01
CA VAL A 197 9.17 -0.57 4.59
C VAL A 197 7.84 -1.29 4.39
N LEU A 198 6.93 -0.67 3.64
CA LEU A 198 5.73 -1.33 3.13
C LEU A 198 6.02 -1.86 1.72
N ILE A 199 5.81 -3.15 1.46
CA ILE A 199 5.93 -3.70 0.11
C ILE A 199 4.57 -3.64 -0.60
N ILE A 200 4.55 -3.23 -1.86
CA ILE A 200 3.37 -3.28 -2.73
C ILE A 200 3.72 -3.99 -4.04
N ASP A 201 2.90 -4.97 -4.45
CA ASP A 201 3.10 -5.72 -5.69
C ASP A 201 1.78 -5.95 -6.45
N ASP A 202 1.84 -6.17 -7.76
CA ASP A 202 0.63 -6.39 -8.57
C ASP A 202 0.13 -7.84 -8.49
N PHE A 203 1.05 -8.81 -8.49
CA PHE A 203 0.67 -10.22 -8.56
C PHE A 203 1.60 -11.12 -7.74
N MET A 204 1.01 -11.93 -6.85
CA MET A 204 1.76 -12.87 -6.02
C MET A 204 1.32 -14.32 -6.22
N LYS A 205 2.25 -15.17 -6.67
CA LYS A 205 2.04 -16.63 -6.74
C LYS A 205 2.44 -17.32 -5.43
N ALA A 206 3.69 -17.75 -5.34
CA ALA A 206 4.26 -18.36 -4.13
C ALA A 206 4.90 -17.33 -3.18
N GLY A 207 4.99 -16.04 -3.56
CA GLY A 207 5.63 -15.01 -2.74
C GLY A 207 7.16 -14.89 -2.90
N GLY A 208 7.77 -15.53 -3.90
CA GLY A 208 9.22 -15.51 -4.12
C GLY A 208 9.79 -14.09 -4.33
N THR A 209 9.09 -13.25 -5.10
CA THR A 209 9.46 -11.85 -5.32
C THR A 209 9.40 -11.03 -4.04
N VAL A 210 8.33 -11.18 -3.25
CA VAL A 210 8.17 -10.49 -1.96
C VAL A 210 9.26 -10.94 -0.98
N LYS A 211 9.51 -12.25 -0.87
CA LYS A 211 10.59 -12.79 -0.03
C LYS A 211 11.96 -12.23 -0.42
N ALA A 212 12.20 -12.07 -1.71
CA ALA A 212 13.43 -11.47 -2.21
C ALA A 212 13.54 -9.97 -1.86
N MET A 213 12.45 -9.21 -1.98
CA MET A 213 12.41 -7.82 -1.52
C MET A 213 12.65 -7.72 0.00
N THR A 214 12.07 -8.62 0.81
CA THR A 214 12.33 -8.70 2.25
C THR A 214 13.79 -9.01 2.56
N GLY A 215 14.38 -9.97 1.83
CA GLY A 215 15.81 -10.26 1.93
C GLY A 215 16.67 -9.05 1.55
N LEU A 216 16.33 -8.36 0.46
CA LEU A 216 16.99 -7.13 0.05
C LEU A 216 16.90 -6.06 1.15
N MET A 217 15.75 -5.87 1.79
CA MET A 217 15.60 -4.91 2.90
C MET A 217 16.47 -5.26 4.11
N SER A 218 16.69 -6.54 4.37
CA SER A 218 17.54 -7.00 5.47
C SER A 218 19.01 -6.55 5.28
N GLU A 219 19.48 -6.46 4.03
CA GLU A 219 20.82 -5.93 3.70
C GLU A 219 20.99 -4.42 3.99
N PHE A 220 19.88 -3.70 4.21
CA PHE A 220 19.86 -2.29 4.62
C PHE A 220 19.51 -2.13 6.11
N ASP A 221 19.44 -3.23 6.88
CA ASP A 221 18.86 -3.27 8.23
C ASP A 221 17.46 -2.63 8.29
N ALA A 222 16.70 -2.69 7.19
CA ALA A 222 15.34 -2.17 7.12
C ALA A 222 14.33 -3.26 7.51
N VAL A 223 13.18 -2.85 8.05
CA VAL A 223 12.14 -3.74 8.55
C VAL A 223 10.93 -3.68 7.63
N VAL A 224 10.56 -4.81 7.03
CA VAL A 224 9.30 -4.91 6.28
C VAL A 224 8.13 -4.97 7.27
N VAL A 225 7.28 -3.95 7.26
CA VAL A 225 6.15 -3.84 8.20
C VAL A 225 4.88 -4.51 7.68
N GLY A 226 4.76 -4.68 6.38
CA GLY A 226 3.63 -5.34 5.73
C GLY A 226 3.83 -5.47 4.23
N THR A 227 2.96 -6.25 3.60
CA THR A 227 2.94 -6.44 2.14
C THR A 227 1.50 -6.31 1.64
N GLY A 228 1.24 -5.46 0.65
CA GLY A 228 -0.03 -5.40 -0.08
C GLY A 228 0.13 -5.96 -1.50
N VAL A 229 -0.76 -6.86 -1.91
CA VAL A 229 -0.76 -7.41 -3.28
C VAL A 229 -2.13 -7.23 -3.93
N PHE A 230 -2.16 -6.76 -5.18
CA PHE A 230 -3.45 -6.57 -5.86
C PHE A 230 -4.14 -7.91 -6.10
N MET A 231 -3.41 -8.91 -6.58
CA MET A 231 -3.91 -10.27 -6.73
C MET A 231 -2.90 -11.29 -6.23
N GLU A 232 -3.39 -12.33 -5.55
CA GLU A 232 -2.61 -13.53 -5.30
C GLU A 232 -3.22 -14.77 -5.97
N THR A 233 -2.50 -15.87 -6.06
CA THR A 233 -3.08 -17.19 -6.38
C THR A 233 -3.49 -17.92 -5.11
N ALA A 234 -4.50 -18.77 -5.15
CA ALA A 234 -4.82 -19.67 -4.02
C ALA A 234 -3.68 -20.68 -3.81
N GLU A 235 -3.17 -21.27 -4.90
CA GLU A 235 -2.09 -22.25 -4.86
C GLU A 235 -0.71 -21.63 -5.15
N PRO A 236 0.36 -21.99 -4.41
CA PRO A 236 0.36 -22.90 -3.26
C PRO A 236 -0.35 -22.26 -2.05
N GLU A 237 -1.05 -23.07 -1.24
CA GLU A 237 -1.69 -22.61 0.00
C GLU A 237 -0.67 -21.98 0.96
N GLU A 238 0.45 -22.68 1.19
CA GLU A 238 1.58 -22.14 1.95
C GLU A 238 2.40 -21.17 1.09
N LYS A 239 2.32 -19.88 1.42
CA LYS A 239 3.15 -18.83 0.83
C LYS A 239 4.53 -18.77 1.48
N LEU A 240 5.51 -18.28 0.73
CA LEU A 240 6.85 -17.99 1.23
C LEU A 240 6.92 -16.79 2.19
N VAL A 241 5.81 -16.07 2.35
CA VAL A 241 5.65 -14.89 3.20
C VAL A 241 4.30 -14.96 3.92
N SER A 242 4.25 -14.60 5.20
CA SER A 242 3.04 -14.69 6.03
C SER A 242 2.36 -13.34 6.28
N ASN A 243 3.13 -12.25 6.35
CA ASN A 243 2.61 -10.91 6.63
C ASN A 243 2.24 -10.18 5.33
N TYR A 244 1.07 -10.50 4.77
CA TYR A 244 0.54 -9.84 3.58
C TYR A 244 -0.99 -9.69 3.57
N ILE A 245 -1.47 -8.74 2.78
CA ILE A 245 -2.88 -8.52 2.47
C ILE A 245 -3.07 -8.56 0.95
N SER A 246 -4.07 -9.32 0.48
CA SER A 246 -4.46 -9.40 -0.93
C SER A 246 -5.82 -8.72 -1.16
N LEU A 247 -5.99 -8.03 -2.27
CA LEU A 247 -7.32 -7.51 -2.68
C LEU A 247 -8.16 -8.58 -3.37
N LEU A 248 -7.52 -9.42 -4.18
CA LEU A 248 -8.15 -10.49 -4.95
C LEU A 248 -7.36 -11.79 -4.81
N THR A 249 -8.08 -12.92 -4.83
CA THR A 249 -7.48 -14.26 -4.86
C THR A 249 -7.96 -15.00 -6.10
N LEU A 250 -7.01 -15.38 -6.96
CA LEU A 250 -7.21 -16.21 -8.14
C LEU A 250 -7.23 -17.69 -7.71
N THR A 251 -8.40 -18.29 -7.72
CA THR A 251 -8.61 -19.65 -7.22
C THR A 251 -8.52 -20.71 -8.31
N GLU A 252 -8.96 -20.41 -9.53
CA GLU A 252 -8.95 -21.34 -10.66
C GLU A 252 -8.59 -20.61 -11.96
N VAL A 253 -7.69 -21.20 -12.75
CA VAL A 253 -7.45 -20.84 -14.15
C VAL A 253 -7.46 -22.13 -14.96
N ASP A 254 -8.48 -22.30 -15.81
CA ASP A 254 -8.60 -23.42 -16.74
C ASP A 254 -8.42 -22.88 -18.17
N GLU A 255 -7.21 -23.06 -18.70
CA GLU A 255 -6.86 -22.64 -20.06
C GLU A 255 -7.72 -23.36 -21.13
N SER A 256 -8.15 -24.60 -20.86
CA SER A 256 -8.91 -25.41 -21.81
C SER A 256 -10.38 -25.01 -21.89
N ARG A 257 -10.97 -24.63 -20.75
CA ARG A 257 -12.37 -24.22 -20.64
C ARG A 257 -12.55 -22.70 -20.71
N HIS A 258 -11.47 -21.95 -20.91
CA HIS A 258 -11.46 -20.49 -20.83
C HIS A 258 -12.13 -19.96 -19.56
N ARG A 259 -11.88 -20.62 -18.42
CA ARG A 259 -12.54 -20.31 -17.15
C ARG A 259 -11.55 -19.73 -16.16
N VAL A 260 -11.94 -18.61 -15.56
CA VAL A 260 -11.19 -17.94 -14.50
C VAL A 260 -12.12 -17.77 -13.31
N VAL A 261 -11.69 -18.17 -12.12
CA VAL A 261 -12.42 -17.96 -10.87
C VAL A 261 -11.57 -17.10 -9.95
N ILE A 262 -12.13 -15.94 -9.58
CA ILE A 262 -11.51 -14.98 -8.67
C ILE A 262 -12.49 -14.71 -7.54
N GLN A 263 -11.96 -14.58 -6.32
CA GLN A 263 -12.70 -14.23 -5.11
C GLN A 263 -12.07 -13.00 -4.45
N PRO A 264 -12.78 -12.31 -3.55
CA PRO A 264 -12.16 -11.29 -2.72
C PRO A 264 -10.99 -11.87 -1.91
N GLY A 265 -9.90 -11.11 -1.83
CA GLY A 265 -8.72 -11.48 -1.06
C GLY A 265 -8.87 -11.21 0.44
N SER A 266 -7.75 -11.33 1.15
CA SER A 266 -7.72 -11.21 2.62
C SER A 266 -8.11 -9.83 3.14
N TYR A 267 -8.09 -8.78 2.31
CA TYR A 267 -8.58 -7.45 2.65
C TYR A 267 -10.01 -7.45 3.21
N LEU A 268 -10.92 -8.24 2.64
CA LEU A 268 -12.31 -8.37 3.13
C LEU A 268 -12.48 -9.51 4.17
N LEU A 269 -11.47 -10.34 4.39
CA LEU A 269 -11.52 -11.40 5.41
C LEU A 269 -10.94 -10.91 6.75
N GLY A 270 -10.18 -9.81 6.72
CA GLY A 270 -9.70 -9.09 7.88
C GLY A 270 -10.83 -8.42 8.64
N ASN A 271 -11.32 -9.06 9.69
CA ASN A 271 -12.03 -8.35 10.76
C ASN A 271 -11.04 -7.31 11.34
N PRO A 272 -11.35 -6.00 11.35
CA PRO A 272 -10.41 -4.94 11.73
C PRO A 272 -9.80 -5.10 13.15
N GLU A 273 -10.38 -5.92 14.02
CA GLU A 273 -9.83 -6.21 15.36
C GLU A 273 -8.70 -7.26 15.41
N ARG A 274 -8.43 -8.00 14.30
CA ARG A 274 -7.44 -9.10 14.29
C ARG A 274 -6.12 -8.79 13.56
N LEU A 275 -5.99 -7.63 12.92
CA LEU A 275 -4.87 -7.29 12.05
C LEU A 275 -3.79 -6.41 12.72
N VAL A 276 -3.50 -6.61 14.00
CA VAL A 276 -2.22 -6.15 14.56
C VAL A 276 -1.21 -7.29 14.33
N PRO A 277 -0.41 -7.28 13.25
CA PRO A 277 0.64 -8.28 13.08
C PRO A 277 1.64 -8.10 14.22
N THR A 278 1.84 -9.16 14.99
CA THR A 278 2.95 -9.26 15.93
C THR A 278 4.24 -9.14 15.13
N VAL A 279 5.02 -8.10 15.42
CA VAL A 279 6.40 -8.00 14.96
C VAL A 279 7.11 -9.25 15.47
N ASP A 280 7.68 -10.06 14.57
CA ASP A 280 8.51 -11.20 14.94
C ASP A 280 9.61 -10.72 15.90
N GLU A 281 9.44 -10.99 17.19
CA GLU A 281 10.51 -10.85 18.16
C GLU A 281 11.59 -11.85 17.77
N LYS A 282 12.78 -11.36 17.41
CA LYS A 282 13.98 -12.19 17.26
C LYS A 282 14.07 -13.13 18.47
N PRO A 283 14.41 -14.42 18.28
CA PRO A 283 14.62 -15.32 19.40
C PRO A 283 15.71 -14.71 20.29
N ARG A 284 15.37 -14.42 21.54
CA ARG A 284 16.35 -14.04 22.55
C ARG A 284 17.32 -15.19 22.69
N ASP A 285 18.56 -14.91 22.33
CA ASP A 285 19.71 -15.76 22.55
C ASP A 285 19.77 -16.08 24.06
N GLN A 286 19.39 -17.30 24.42
CA GLN A 286 19.64 -17.86 25.73
C GLN A 286 20.83 -18.80 25.61
N THR A 287 22.05 -18.27 25.66
CA THR A 287 23.16 -18.96 26.33
C THR A 287 24.32 -18.01 26.58
N GLU A 288 24.31 -17.35 27.74
CA GLU A 288 25.54 -16.94 28.40
C GLU A 288 25.40 -17.14 29.92
N PHE A 289 26.42 -17.79 30.49
CA PHE A 289 26.73 -18.02 31.91
C PHE A 289 26.04 -19.16 32.69
N LYS A 290 26.63 -20.36 32.63
CA LYS A 290 27.62 -20.85 33.62
C LYS A 290 28.23 -22.19 33.21
#